data_AF-R0J6R2-F1
#
_entry.id   AF-R0J6R2-F1
#
_cell.length_a   1.000
_cell.length_b   1.000
_cell.length_c   1.000
_cell.angle_alpha   90.00
_cell.angle_beta   90.00
_cell.angle_gamma   90.00
#
_symmetry.space_group_name_H-M   'P 1'
#
loop_
_entity.id
_entity.type
_entity.pdbx_description
1 polymer ?
#
loop_
_entity_poly.entity_id
_entity_poly.type
_entity_poly.pdbx_seq_one_letter_code
_entity_poly.pdbx_strand_id
1 'polypeptide(L)'
;FSYPNLKSVHELIYKRGYGKINKKRIALTDNSLIRKCLGKLGIICMEDVVHEIYTVGKNFKVVNNFLWPFKLSSPRGGMKKKTIHFVEGGDAGNREDQINRLIRRMN
;
A
#
# COMPACT_ATOMS: atom_id res chain seq x y z
N PHE A 1 -9.06 -5.65 6.66
CA PHE A 1 -9.33 -6.18 5.31
C PHE A 1 -10.42 -5.35 4.68
N SER A 2 -10.18 -4.77 3.51
CA SER A 2 -11.11 -3.93 2.73
C SER A 2 -10.54 -3.74 1.33
N TYR A 3 -11.28 -3.09 0.43
CA TYR A 3 -10.94 -2.99 -0.99
C TYR A 3 -10.43 -1.59 -1.35
N PRO A 4 -9.11 -1.42 -1.54
CA PRO A 4 -8.57 -0.14 -1.98
C PRO A 4 -8.81 0.04 -3.49
N ASN A 5 -9.05 1.27 -3.91
CA ASN A 5 -9.09 1.64 -5.33
C ASN A 5 -7.68 1.95 -5.86
N LEU A 6 -7.54 2.01 -7.19
CA LEU A 6 -6.27 2.28 -7.86
C LEU A 6 -5.61 3.57 -7.35
N LYS A 7 -6.38 4.64 -7.13
CA LYS A 7 -5.86 5.91 -6.63
C LYS A 7 -5.23 5.75 -5.24
N SER A 8 -5.89 5.05 -4.33
CA SER A 8 -5.36 4.82 -2.98
C SER A 8 -4.10 3.95 -2.98
N VAL A 9 -4.03 2.92 -3.83
CA VAL A 9 -2.81 2.10 -3.99
C VAL A 9 -1.67 2.94 -4.56
N HIS A 10 -1.94 3.69 -5.61
CA HIS A 10 -0.98 4.59 -6.26
C HIS A 10 -0.43 5.62 -5.27
N GLU A 11 -1.28 6.39 -4.61
CA GLU A 11 -0.85 7.40 -3.63
C GLU A 11 -0.06 6.81 -2.46
N LEU A 12 -0.38 5.59 -2.02
CA LEU A 12 0.38 4.91 -0.97
C LEU A 12 1.79 4.53 -1.43
N ILE A 13 1.91 3.96 -2.63
CA ILE A 13 3.21 3.55 -3.18
C ILE A 13 4.10 4.76 -3.47
N TYR A 14 3.57 5.83 -4.07
CA TYR A 14 4.39 7.01 -4.37
C TYR A 14 4.79 7.79 -3.11
N LYS A 15 3.86 8.03 -2.18
CA LYS A 15 4.12 8.88 -1.02
C LYS A 15 4.83 8.15 0.12
N ARG A 16 4.52 6.86 0.28
CA ARG A 16 4.94 6.05 1.45
C ARG A 16 5.57 4.72 1.05
N GLY A 17 5.89 4.51 -0.22
CA GLY A 17 6.55 3.31 -0.71
C GLY A 17 8.01 3.24 -0.27
N TYR A 18 8.34 2.15 0.40
CA TYR A 18 9.72 1.78 0.72
C TYR A 18 9.96 0.36 0.25
N GLY A 19 11.14 0.09 -0.30
CA GLY A 19 11.60 -1.25 -0.64
C GLY A 19 12.37 -1.88 0.53
N LYS A 20 12.26 -3.20 0.65
CA LYS A 20 13.07 -4.04 1.51
C LYS A 20 14.28 -4.54 0.73
N ILE A 21 15.38 -3.79 0.78
CA ILE A 21 16.62 -4.10 0.06
C ILE A 21 17.69 -4.45 1.08
N ASN A 22 18.28 -5.66 0.99
CA ASN A 22 19.28 -6.15 1.94
C ASN A 22 18.83 -6.01 3.41
N LYS A 23 17.57 -6.35 3.69
CA LYS A 23 16.91 -6.20 5.01
C LYS A 23 16.82 -4.75 5.54
N LYS A 24 17.19 -3.76 4.74
CA LYS A 24 17.06 -2.33 5.05
C LYS A 24 15.80 -1.76 4.40
N ARG A 25 15.22 -0.75 5.04
CA ARG A 25 14.09 0.02 4.51
C ARG A 25 14.63 1.21 3.70
N ILE A 26 14.48 1.16 2.38
CA ILE A 26 15.00 2.18 1.45
C ILE A 26 13.83 2.86 0.75
N ALA A 27 13.85 4.19 0.64
CA ALA A 27 12.81 4.93 -0.08
C ALA A 27 12.86 4.61 -1.57
N LEU A 28 11.69 4.41 -2.19
CA LEU A 28 11.60 4.14 -3.62
C LEU A 28 11.57 5.45 -4.41
N THR A 29 12.71 6.15 -4.47
CA THR A 29 12.83 7.45 -5.16
C THR A 29 13.22 7.34 -6.63
N ASP A 30 13.77 6.20 -7.05
CA ASP A 30 14.28 5.98 -8.40
C ASP A 30 13.91 4.57 -8.90
N ASN A 31 13.50 4.50 -10.16
CA ASN A 31 13.16 3.27 -10.87
C ASN A 31 14.37 2.34 -11.01
N SER A 32 15.60 2.86 -10.94
CA SER A 32 16.81 2.01 -10.96
C SER A 32 16.83 0.99 -9.80
N LEU A 33 16.33 1.36 -8.62
CA LEU A 33 16.25 0.48 -7.45
C LEU A 33 15.24 -0.65 -7.69
N ILE A 34 14.10 -0.33 -8.30
CA ILE A 34 13.06 -1.31 -8.63
C ILE A 34 13.60 -2.28 -9.68
N ARG A 35 14.16 -1.76 -10.78
CA ARG A 35 14.76 -2.57 -11.85
C ARG A 35 15.87 -3.49 -11.33
N LYS A 36 16.72 -3.01 -10.41
CA LYS A 36 17.80 -3.82 -9.82
C LYS A 36 17.27 -5.02 -9.02
N CYS A 37 16.17 -4.85 -8.29
CA CYS A 37 15.61 -5.89 -7.43
C CYS A 37 14.62 -6.80 -8.14
N LEU A 38 13.77 -6.25 -9.00
CA LEU A 38 12.61 -6.93 -9.60
C LEU A 38 12.68 -7.01 -11.13
N GLY A 39 13.71 -6.46 -11.78
CA GLY A 39 13.81 -6.40 -13.24
C GLY A 39 13.82 -7.77 -13.92
N LYS A 40 14.30 -8.82 -13.24
CA LYS A 40 14.22 -10.21 -13.74
C LYS A 40 12.78 -10.71 -13.92
N LEU A 41 11.83 -10.09 -13.24
CA LEU A 41 10.41 -10.43 -13.28
C LEU A 41 9.63 -9.53 -14.26
N GLY A 42 10.31 -8.66 -15.01
CA GLY A 42 9.68 -7.69 -15.91
C GLY A 42 9.12 -6.45 -15.21
N ILE A 43 9.44 -6.24 -13.93
CA ILE A 43 9.00 -5.07 -13.15
C ILE A 43 10.15 -4.06 -13.14
N ILE A 44 9.95 -2.95 -13.85
CA ILE A 44 11.01 -2.04 -14.24
C ILE A 44 10.83 -0.66 -13.61
N CYS A 45 9.59 -0.22 -13.42
CA CYS A 45 9.27 1.07 -12.82
C CYS A 45 8.25 0.98 -11.68
N MET A 46 7.95 2.13 -11.08
CA MET A 46 6.97 2.24 -10.00
C MET A 46 5.55 1.94 -10.46
N GLU A 47 5.20 2.27 -11.71
CA GLU A 47 3.90 1.98 -12.31
C GLU A 47 3.66 0.47 -12.42
N ASP A 48 4.68 -0.32 -12.76
CA ASP A 48 4.61 -1.79 -12.79
C ASP A 48 4.32 -2.35 -11.39
N VAL A 49 4.91 -1.76 -10.34
CA VAL A 49 4.66 -2.15 -8.94
C VAL A 49 3.20 -1.85 -8.57
N VAL A 50 2.69 -0.67 -8.94
CA VAL A 50 1.28 -0.29 -8.69
C VAL A 50 0.35 -1.25 -9.43
N HIS A 51 0.64 -1.53 -10.71
CA HIS A 51 -0.14 -2.45 -11.53
C HIS A 51 -0.19 -3.83 -10.87
N GLU A 52 0.98 -4.42 -10.58
CA GLU A 52 1.09 -5.77 -10.02
C GLU A 52 0.34 -5.92 -8.69
N ILE A 53 0.40 -4.90 -7.83
CA ILE A 53 -0.29 -4.87 -6.53
C ILE A 53 -1.81 -4.72 -6.71
N TYR A 54 -2.26 -3.84 -7.60
CA TYR A 54 -3.68 -3.56 -7.76
C TYR A 54 -4.44 -4.66 -8.52
N THR A 55 -3.85 -5.19 -9.60
CA THR A 55 -4.46 -6.24 -10.42
C THR A 55 -4.26 -7.64 -9.86
N VAL A 56 -3.47 -7.79 -8.80
CA VAL A 56 -3.07 -9.08 -8.23
C VAL A 56 -2.39 -9.94 -9.30
N GLY A 57 -1.34 -9.39 -9.91
CA GLY A 57 -0.60 -10.05 -10.98
C GLY A 57 0.17 -11.30 -10.53
N LYS A 58 0.82 -11.98 -11.48
CA LYS A 58 1.54 -13.24 -11.28
C LYS A 58 2.63 -13.16 -10.21
N ASN A 59 3.31 -12.03 -10.11
CA ASN A 59 4.40 -11.73 -9.19
C ASN A 59 3.94 -10.97 -7.93
N PHE A 60 2.62 -10.82 -7.68
CA PHE A 60 2.06 -10.10 -6.53
C PHE A 60 2.76 -10.43 -5.22
N LYS A 61 2.97 -11.72 -4.94
CA LYS A 61 3.63 -12.19 -3.70
C LYS A 61 5.05 -11.63 -3.56
N VAL A 62 5.81 -11.56 -4.66
CA VAL A 62 7.19 -11.06 -4.64
C VAL A 62 7.19 -9.55 -4.46
N VAL A 63 6.33 -8.83 -5.19
CA VAL A 63 6.22 -7.36 -5.10
C VAL A 63 5.74 -6.92 -3.73
N ASN A 64 4.73 -7.59 -3.17
CA ASN A 64 4.23 -7.31 -1.83
C ASN A 64 5.30 -7.57 -0.75
N ASN A 65 6.12 -8.60 -0.91
CA ASN A 65 7.24 -8.86 0.02
C ASN A 65 8.42 -7.89 -0.16
N PHE A 66 8.61 -7.37 -1.37
CA PHE A 66 9.57 -6.30 -1.64
C PHE A 66 9.15 -4.99 -0.98
N LEU A 67 7.86 -4.66 -0.98
CA LEU A 67 7.35 -3.48 -0.28
C LEU A 67 7.49 -3.64 1.24
N TRP A 68 8.08 -2.64 1.87
CA TRP A 68 8.09 -2.53 3.32
C TRP A 68 6.69 -2.16 3.82
N PRO A 69 6.22 -2.70 4.96
CA PRO A 69 4.92 -2.33 5.52
C PRO A 69 4.74 -0.82 5.62
N PHE A 70 3.64 -0.30 5.05
CA PHE A 70 3.37 1.13 5.03
C PHE A 70 3.20 1.66 6.46
N LYS A 71 4.08 2.57 6.87
CA LYS A 71 3.93 3.31 8.12
C LYS A 71 3.01 4.51 7.87
N LEU A 72 1.75 4.38 8.24
CA LEU A 72 0.72 5.41 8.09
C LEU A 72 0.68 6.36 9.30
N SER A 73 0.14 7.57 9.10
CA SER A 73 -0.11 8.52 10.18
C SER A 73 -1.48 8.27 10.83
N SER A 74 -1.68 8.80 12.03
CA SER A 74 -3.02 8.83 12.66
C SER A 74 -4.02 9.53 11.74
N PRO A 75 -5.28 9.04 11.63
CA PRO A 75 -6.27 9.64 10.74
C PRO A 75 -6.61 11.06 11.19
N ARG A 76 -6.49 12.04 10.29
CA ARG A 76 -6.92 13.42 10.54
C ARG A 76 -8.41 13.45 10.91
N GLY A 77 -8.75 14.01 12.08
CA GLY A 77 -10.12 13.99 12.63
C GLY A 77 -10.46 12.74 13.46
N GLY A 78 -9.49 11.89 13.79
CA GLY A 78 -9.64 10.79 14.75
C GLY A 78 -10.42 9.57 14.24
N MET A 79 -10.60 8.60 15.13
CA MET A 79 -11.45 7.42 14.94
C MET A 79 -12.68 7.58 15.84
N LYS A 80 -13.83 7.05 15.42
CA LYS A 80 -15.07 7.07 16.21
C LYS A 80 -14.99 6.13 17.40
N LYS A 81 -14.92 4.81 17.13
CA LYS A 81 -14.80 3.76 18.15
C LYS A 81 -13.97 2.61 17.60
N LYS A 82 -12.74 2.48 18.08
CA LYS A 82 -11.74 1.54 17.53
C LYS A 82 -12.09 0.06 17.72
N THR A 83 -12.85 -0.26 18.75
CA THR A 83 -13.14 -1.65 19.16
C THR A 83 -14.41 -2.22 18.55
N ILE A 84 -15.32 -1.36 18.09
CA ILE A 84 -16.64 -1.75 17.57
C ILE A 84 -16.55 -1.98 16.06
N HIS A 85 -17.29 -2.96 15.54
CA HIS A 85 -17.30 -3.26 14.11
C HIS A 85 -17.86 -2.09 13.29
N PHE A 86 -17.40 -1.92 12.05
CA PHE A 86 -17.81 -0.80 11.19
C PHE A 86 -19.32 -0.78 10.92
N VAL A 87 -19.92 -1.96 10.73
CA VAL A 87 -21.39 -2.12 10.55
C VAL A 87 -22.17 -1.66 11.79
N GLU A 88 -21.59 -1.80 12.98
CA GLU A 88 -22.18 -1.36 14.26
C GLU A 88 -21.86 0.13 14.57
N GLY A 89 -21.30 0.87 13.60
CA GLY A 89 -20.95 2.28 13.75
C GLY A 89 -19.56 2.56 14.34
N GLY A 90 -18.72 1.54 14.50
CA GLY A 90 -17.32 1.66 14.91
C GLY A 90 -16.32 1.79 13.75
N ASP A 91 -15.06 1.42 14.00
CA ASP A 91 -13.96 1.48 13.05
C ASP A 91 -13.23 0.12 12.85
N ALA A 92 -13.58 -0.91 13.60
CA ALA A 92 -13.00 -2.24 13.42
C ALA A 92 -13.62 -2.98 12.23
N GLY A 93 -12.90 -3.95 11.69
CA GLY A 93 -13.42 -4.87 10.68
C GLY A 93 -13.42 -4.33 9.24
N ASN A 94 -14.16 -5.02 8.38
CA ASN A 94 -14.24 -4.69 6.96
C ASN A 94 -15.21 -3.53 6.73
N ARG A 95 -14.76 -2.55 5.94
CA ARG A 95 -15.53 -1.37 5.53
C ARG A 95 -15.62 -1.22 4.01
N GLU A 96 -15.33 -2.29 3.27
CA GLU A 96 -15.38 -2.35 1.81
C GLU A 96 -14.65 -1.16 1.17
N ASP A 97 -15.30 -0.42 0.28
CA ASP A 97 -14.70 0.73 -0.41
C ASP A 97 -14.51 1.97 0.48
N GLN A 98 -15.13 2.01 1.67
CA GLN A 98 -14.97 3.13 2.62
C GLN A 98 -13.56 3.21 3.20
N ILE A 99 -12.72 2.18 2.98
CA ILE A 99 -11.31 2.21 3.34
C ILE A 99 -10.55 3.33 2.63
N ASN A 100 -10.94 3.66 1.40
CA ASN A 100 -10.28 4.68 0.60
C ASN A 100 -10.38 6.07 1.26
N ARG A 101 -11.50 6.37 1.93
CA ARG A 101 -11.66 7.60 2.71
C ARG A 101 -10.76 7.61 3.95
N LEU A 102 -10.59 6.47 4.60
CA LEU A 102 -9.68 6.35 5.75
C LEU A 102 -8.22 6.51 5.32
N ILE A 103 -7.81 5.84 4.26
CA ILE A 103 -6.44 5.90 3.72
C ILE A 103 -6.07 7.36 3.43
N ARG A 104 -6.94 8.14 2.76
CA ARG A 104 -6.68 9.56 2.49
C ARG A 104 -6.47 10.42 3.74
N ARG A 105 -7.07 10.05 4.88
CA ARG A 105 -6.89 10.75 6.16
C ARG A 105 -5.60 10.37 6.87
N MET A 106 -5.02 9.22 6.53
CA MET A 106 -3.82 8.63 7.14
C MET A 106 -2.57 8.77 6.27
N ASN A 107 -2.75 8.99 4.97
CA ASN A 107 -1.68 9.09 3.97
C ASN A 107 -1.09 10.50 3.90
#